data_AF-A0A3B9CQ57-F1
#
_entry.id   AF-A0A3B9CQ57-F1
#
_cell.length_a   1.000
_cell.length_b   1.000
_cell.length_c   1.000
_cell.angle_alpha   90.00
_cell.angle_beta   90.00
_cell.angle_gamma   90.00
#
_symmetry.space_group_name_H-M   'P 1'
#
loop_
_entity.id
_entity.type
_entity.pdbx_description
1 polymer ?
#
loop_
_entity_poly.entity_id
_entity_poly.type
_entity_poly.pdbx_seq_one_letter_code
_entity_poly.pdbx_strand_id
1 'polypeptide(L)' 'MTGWRIGWTLAPENVSKAITKLQSQQTSNPCSVSQFAAMAALDGPQDCISEMLTQFQSRREYVLGRLRAIPGLSFADPG' A
#
# COMPACT_ATOMS: atom_id res chain seq x y z
N MET A 1 2.63 6.76 0.79
CA MET A 1 3.37 7.27 1.97
C MET A 1 4.50 6.32 2.40
N THR A 2 5.41 5.94 1.49
CA THR A 2 6.40 4.87 1.76
C THR A 2 7.37 5.20 2.90
N GLY A 3 7.87 6.43 2.98
CA GLY A 3 8.81 6.89 4.01
C GLY A 3 8.21 7.06 5.42
N TRP A 4 6.89 7.05 5.56
CA TRP A 4 6.19 7.29 6.83
C TRP A 4 6.08 6.04 7.72
N ARG A 5 6.34 4.86 7.15
CA ARG A 5 6.46 3.58 7.88
C ARG A 5 5.24 3.27 8.77
N ILE A 6 4.03 3.52 8.25
CA ILE A 6 2.77 3.24 8.94
C ILE A 6 1.99 2.14 8.22
N GLY A 7 1.40 1.23 8.98
CA GLY A 7 0.54 0.15 8.51
C GLY A 7 -0.31 -0.37 9.66
N TRP A 8 -1.40 -1.06 9.32
CA TRP A 8 -2.33 -1.63 10.29
C TRP A 8 -2.82 -3.00 9.83
N THR A 9 -3.43 -3.75 10.75
CA THR A 9 -4.03 -5.06 10.49
C THR A 9 -5.38 -5.15 11.18
N LEU A 10 -6.28 -5.93 10.60
CA LEU A 10 -7.55 -6.32 11.20
C LEU A 10 -7.51 -7.84 11.36
N ALA A 11 -7.58 -8.32 12.59
CA ALA A 11 -7.45 -9.75 12.91
C ALA A 11 -8.31 -10.12 14.12
N PRO A 12 -8.68 -11.42 14.28
CA PRO A 12 -9.36 -11.90 15.48
C PRO A 12 -8.64 -11.48 16.76
N GLU A 13 -9.39 -11.30 17.84
CA GLU A 13 -8.87 -10.70 19.09
C GLU A 13 -7.64 -11.43 19.64
N ASN A 14 -7.66 -12.77 19.62
CA ASN A 14 -6.53 -13.58 20.07
C ASN A 14 -5.25 -13.35 19.23
N VAL A 15 -5.40 -13.18 17.92
CA VAL A 15 -4.29 -12.88 17.01
C VAL A 15 -3.79 -11.45 17.22
N SER A 16 -4.71 -10.47 17.31
CA SER A 16 -4.36 -9.07 17.55
C SER A 16 -3.58 -8.90 18.86
N LYS A 17 -4.00 -9.55 19.96
CA LYS A 17 -3.27 -9.54 21.24
C LYS A 17 -1.86 -10.13 21.11
N ALA A 18 -1.70 -11.22 20.35
CA ALA A 18 -0.39 -11.82 20.10
C ALA A 18 0.53 -10.88 19.31
N ILE A 19 0.01 -10.21 18.28
CA ILE A 19 0.75 -9.21 17.48
C ILE A 19 1.16 -8.03 18.37
N THR A 20 0.25 -7.48 19.19
CA THR A 20 0.55 -6.38 20.12
C THR A 20 1.64 -6.77 21.12
N LYS A 21 1.57 -7.99 21.67
CA LYS A 21 2.61 -8.51 22.58
C LYS A 21 3.97 -8.56 21.90
N LEU A 22 4.04 -9.08 20.68
CA LEU A 22 5.28 -9.13 19.90
C LEU A 22 5.82 -7.71 19.60
N GLN A 23 4.96 -6.80 19.15
CA GLN A 23 5.33 -5.42 18.82
C GLN A 23 5.93 -4.68 20.03
N SER A 24 5.36 -4.89 21.22
CA SER A 24 5.84 -4.27 22.47
C SER A 24 7.30 -4.60 22.79
N GLN A 25 7.81 -5.72 22.28
CA GLN A 25 9.19 -6.17 22.49
C GLN A 25 10.13 -5.85 21.32
N GLN A 26 9.61 -5.31 20.20
CA GLN A 26 10.42 -4.97 19.02
C GLN A 26 10.58 -3.46 18.84
N THR A 27 9.47 -2.72 18.84
CA THR A 27 9.45 -1.31 18.42
C THR A 27 8.57 -0.44 19.30
N SER A 28 7.91 -1.00 20.32
CA SER A 28 6.89 -0.34 21.13
C SER A 28 5.69 0.12 20.30
N ASN A 29 5.77 1.29 19.66
CA ASN A 29 4.72 1.88 18.84
C ASN A 29 5.30 2.54 17.58
N PRO A 30 4.53 2.64 16.47
CA PRO A 30 4.96 3.42 15.31
C PRO A 30 5.07 4.92 15.67
N CYS A 31 5.85 5.67 14.87
CA CYS A 31 6.08 7.11 15.06
C CYS A 31 4.77 7.89 15.20
N SER A 32 4.62 8.68 16.27
CA SER A 32 3.40 9.44 16.57
C SER A 32 3.01 10.41 15.46
N VAL A 33 3.99 11.14 14.89
CA VAL A 33 3.78 12.04 13.75
C VAL A 33 3.22 11.27 12.54
N SER A 34 3.70 10.04 12.31
CA SER A 34 3.22 9.20 11.22
C SER A 34 1.82 8.63 11.47
N GLN A 35 1.43 8.42 12.73
CA GLN A 35 0.06 8.06 13.11
C GLN A 35 -0.91 9.21 12.78
N PHE A 36 -0.58 10.45 13.14
CA PHE A 36 -1.41 11.61 12.80
C PHE A 36 -1.50 11.84 11.28
N ALA A 37 -0.39 11.64 10.55
CA ALA A 37 -0.40 11.69 9.09
C ALA A 37 -1.30 10.60 8.47
N ALA A 38 -1.33 9.41 9.06
CA ALA A 38 -2.22 8.33 8.61
C ALA A 38 -3.70 8.65 8.86
N MET A 39 -4.04 9.28 10.00
CA MET A 39 -5.41 9.76 10.23
C MET A 39 -5.82 10.79 9.19
N ALA A 40 -4.97 11.79 8.92
CA ALA A 40 -5.23 12.78 7.88
C ALA A 40 -5.39 12.14 6.48
N ALA A 41 -4.63 11.08 6.18
CA ALA A 41 -4.75 10.34 4.93
C ALA A 41 -6.04 9.52 4.83
N LEU A 42 -6.60 9.04 5.96
CA LEU A 42 -7.84 8.26 6.00
C LEU A 42 -9.09 9.16 5.98
N ASP A 43 -9.08 10.22 6.78
CA ASP A 43 -10.27 11.06 7.02
C ASP A 43 -10.34 12.26 6.06
N GLY A 44 -9.22 12.59 5.40
CA GLY A 44 -9.13 13.70 4.46
C GLY A 44 -9.66 13.38 3.05
N PRO A 45 -9.58 14.35 2.12
CA PRO A 45 -9.96 14.15 0.72
C PRO A 45 -9.18 13.01 0.05
N GLN A 46 -9.87 12.22 -0.76
CA GLN A 46 -9.32 11.01 -1.39
C GLN A 46 -8.99 11.20 -2.89
N ASP A 47 -9.10 12.43 -3.42
CA ASP A 47 -8.93 12.73 -4.85
C ASP A 47 -7.57 12.25 -5.40
N CYS A 48 -6.52 12.33 -4.58
CA CYS A 48 -5.19 11.88 -4.97
C CYS A 48 -5.14 10.39 -5.34
N ILE A 49 -6.03 9.54 -4.80
CA ILE A 49 -6.10 8.12 -5.14
C ILE A 49 -6.52 7.97 -6.61
N SER A 50 -7.59 8.63 -7.02
CA SER A 50 -8.11 8.57 -8.39
C SER A 50 -7.09 9.11 -9.41
N GLU A 51 -6.41 10.21 -9.08
CA GLU A 51 -5.33 10.76 -9.90
C GLU A 51 -4.17 9.76 -10.06
N MET A 52 -3.71 9.16 -8.95
CA MET A 52 -2.64 8.16 -8.98
C MET A 52 -3.05 6.92 -9.79
N LEU A 53 -4.26 6.39 -9.59
CA LEU A 53 -4.78 5.23 -10.33
C LEU A 53 -4.79 5.48 -11.84
N THR A 54 -5.26 6.65 -12.26
CA THR A 54 -5.27 7.05 -13.69
C THR A 54 -3.87 7.03 -14.28
N GLN A 55 -2.89 7.60 -13.56
CA GLN A 55 -1.50 7.62 -14.02
C GLN A 55 -0.87 6.22 -14.05
N PHE A 56 -1.15 5.37 -13.06
CA PHE A 56 -0.66 4.00 -13.05
C PHE A 56 -1.28 3.16 -14.17
N GLN A 57 -2.56 3.35 -14.48
CA GLN A 57 -3.22 2.68 -15.61
C GLN A 57 -2.55 3.04 -16.94
N SER A 58 -2.32 4.33 -17.20
CA SER A 58 -1.65 4.78 -18.44
C SER A 58 -0.25 4.18 -18.58
N ARG A 59 0.53 4.17 -17.49
CA ARG A 59 1.87 3.56 -17.46
C ARG A 59 1.81 2.04 -17.69
N ARG A 60 0.83 1.37 -17.10
CA ARG A 60 0.58 -0.06 -17.29
C ARG A 60 0.30 -0.37 -18.76
N GLU A 61 -0.65 0.32 -19.37
CA GLU A 61 -1.01 0.14 -20.79
C GLU A 61 0.19 0.34 -21.72
N TYR A 62 1.00 1.37 -21.44
CA TYR A 62 2.23 1.64 -22.19
C TYR A 62 3.27 0.51 -22.08
N VAL A 63 3.45 -0.07 -20.90
CA VAL A 63 4.37 -1.22 -20.71
C VAL A 63 3.79 -2.47 -21.36
N LEU A 64 2.54 -2.81 -21.08
CA LEU A 64 1.89 -4.02 -21.61
C LEU A 64 1.84 -4.01 -23.13
N GLY A 65 1.54 -2.87 -23.77
CA GLY A 65 1.53 -2.75 -25.23
C GLY A 65 2.88 -3.12 -25.85
N ARG A 66 3.98 -2.72 -25.22
CA ARG A 66 5.34 -3.04 -25.70
C ARG A 66 5.71 -4.50 -25.43
N LEU A 67 5.34 -5.04 -24.27
CA LEU A 67 5.58 -6.45 -23.97
C LEU A 67 4.81 -7.38 -24.93
N ARG A 68 3.55 -7.04 -25.27
CA ARG A 68 2.73 -7.79 -26.24
C ARG A 68 3.32 -7.79 -27.66
N ALA A 69 4.11 -6.78 -28.01
CA ALA A 69 4.75 -6.67 -29.32
C ALA A 69 6.00 -7.54 -29.46
N ILE A 70 6.51 -8.16 -28.39
CA ILE A 70 7.70 -9.01 -28.42
C ILE A 70 7.30 -10.46 -28.76
N PRO A 71 7.70 -11.00 -29.93
CA PRO A 71 7.32 -12.35 -30.32
C PRO A 71 7.86 -13.40 -29.33
N GLY A 72 7.00 -14.33 -28.93
CA GLY A 72 7.35 -15.43 -28.02
C GLY A 72 7.43 -15.05 -26.54
N LEU A 73 7.22 -13.78 -26.17
CA LEU A 73 7.19 -13.36 -24.77
C LEU A 73 5.79 -13.59 -24.17
N SER A 74 5.71 -14.45 -23.15
CA SER A 74 4.52 -14.63 -22.32
C SER A 74 4.71 -14.00 -20.94
N PHE A 75 3.67 -13.38 -20.40
CA PHE A 75 3.67 -12.82 -19.05
C PHE A 75 2.25 -12.83 -18.47
N ALA A 76 2.15 -12.75 -17.14
CA ALA A 76 0.86 -12.59 -16.47
C ALA A 76 0.38 -11.14 -16.60
N ASP A 77 -0.87 -10.95 -17.01
CA ASP A 77 -1.48 -9.61 -17.00
C ASP A 77 -1.75 -9.21 -15.54
N PRO A 78 -1.17 -8.09 -15.05
CA PRO A 78 -1.31 -7.69 -13.65
C PRO A 78 -2.71 -7.18 -13.28
N GLY A 79 -3.67 -7.15 -14.23
CA GLY A 79 -5.00 -6.58 -14.04
C GLY A 79 -4.99 -5.08 -14.11
#